data_AF-A0A846PHL2-F1
#
_entry.id   AF-A0A846PHL2-F1
#
_cell.length_a   1.000
_cell.length_b   1.000
_cell.length_c   1.000
_cell.angle_alpha   90.00
_cell.angle_beta   90.00
_cell.angle_gamma   90.00
#
_symmetry.space_group_name_H-M   'P 1'
#
loop_
_entity.id
_entity.type
_entity.pdbx_description
1 polymer ?
#
loop_
_entity_poly.entity_id
_entity_poly.type
_entity_poly.pdbx_seq_one_letter_code
_entity_poly.pdbx_strand_id
1 'polypeptide(L)'
;MIRYVGLFKELGDDEHSIVENNALTPTIFKKHAQVKKLIGHKTQDVPVSCFMTNIYLTNKRFMFLIIREVEALVLRKKGVPTLTGLEGSWYEIPISAIRSVEPVHREVKKVKELKKILPSLSDQKTVSIVEITYEGENTSGNLKDYMESMFDAQGLAGMFDLKNVEGLINKAQLIGEQNVTLVPKLKGMLI
;
A
#
# COMPACT_ATOMS: atom_id res chain seq x y z
N MET A 1 -24.72 10.08 17.31
CA MET A 1 -23.52 10.44 18.11
C MET A 1 -22.33 10.17 17.22
N ILE A 2 -21.55 11.20 16.90
CA ILE A 2 -20.41 11.07 15.99
C ILE A 2 -19.34 10.20 16.66
N ARG A 3 -18.79 9.24 15.91
CA ARG A 3 -17.73 8.33 16.38
C ARG A 3 -16.44 8.63 15.65
N TYR A 4 -15.31 8.44 16.33
CA TYR A 4 -13.99 8.75 15.80
C TYR A 4 -13.04 7.55 15.93
N VAL A 5 -12.05 7.52 15.04
CA VAL A 5 -10.90 6.60 15.13
C VAL A 5 -9.59 7.40 14.97
N GLY A 6 -8.53 7.00 15.69
CA GLY A 6 -7.22 7.63 15.61
C GLY A 6 -7.22 9.14 15.92
N LEU A 7 -6.44 9.92 15.15
CA LEU A 7 -6.37 11.39 15.25
C LEU A 7 -7.62 12.06 14.65
N PHE A 8 -8.81 11.75 15.19
CA PHE A 8 -10.11 12.37 14.85
C PHE A 8 -10.71 12.03 13.49
N LYS A 9 -10.45 10.84 12.94
CA LYS A 9 -11.15 10.43 11.71
C LYS A 9 -12.60 10.07 12.02
N GLU A 10 -13.53 10.83 11.44
CA GLU A 10 -14.96 10.59 11.59
C GLU A 10 -15.39 9.28 10.91
N LEU A 11 -16.18 8.51 11.65
CA LEU A 11 -16.82 7.29 11.20
C LEU A 11 -18.24 7.59 10.75
N GLY A 12 -18.64 7.02 9.62
CA GLY A 12 -20.01 7.16 9.13
C GLY A 12 -21.02 6.43 10.01
N ASP A 13 -22.30 6.61 9.70
CA ASP A 13 -23.37 5.86 10.38
C ASP A 13 -23.15 4.35 10.22
N ASP A 14 -23.38 3.61 11.30
CA ASP A 14 -23.14 2.15 11.42
C ASP A 14 -21.70 1.68 11.15
N GLU A 15 -20.74 2.60 11.11
CA GLU A 15 -19.32 2.27 11.05
C GLU A 15 -18.73 2.15 12.46
N HIS A 16 -17.93 1.11 12.68
CA HIS A 16 -17.24 0.89 13.94
C HIS A 16 -15.85 0.30 13.72
N SER A 17 -14.95 0.63 14.65
CA SER A 17 -13.57 0.17 14.66
C SER A 17 -13.50 -1.32 15.02
N ILE A 18 -12.64 -2.04 14.30
CA ILE A 18 -12.34 -3.47 14.50
C ILE A 18 -10.88 -3.66 14.88
N VAL A 19 -9.98 -2.84 14.31
CA VAL A 19 -8.57 -2.78 14.69
C VAL A 19 -8.09 -1.33 14.68
N GLU A 20 -7.37 -0.96 15.74
CA GLU A 20 -6.60 0.27 15.82
C GLU A 20 -5.16 -0.12 16.14
N ASN A 21 -4.32 -0.19 15.11
CA ASN A 21 -2.93 -0.56 15.29
C ASN A 21 -2.12 0.70 15.65
N ASN A 22 -1.76 0.79 16.93
CA ASN A 22 -0.91 1.87 17.45
C ASN A 22 0.57 1.69 17.10
N ALA A 23 0.94 0.57 16.45
CA ALA A 23 2.30 0.35 15.98
C ALA A 23 2.51 0.98 14.59
N LEU A 24 3.56 1.81 14.48
CA LEU A 24 4.02 2.32 13.20
C LEU A 24 4.38 1.15 12.27
N THR A 25 3.62 1.03 11.19
CA THR A 25 3.74 -0.03 10.22
C THR A 25 4.37 0.51 8.95
N PRO A 26 5.51 -0.03 8.52
CA PRO A 26 6.06 0.26 7.20
C PRO A 26 5.15 -0.30 6.12
N THR A 27 4.70 0.59 5.25
CA THR A 27 3.72 0.29 4.20
C THR A 27 4.30 0.71 2.85
N ILE A 28 4.33 -0.24 1.91
CA ILE A 28 4.73 0.02 0.52
C ILE A 28 3.50 -0.09 -0.36
N PHE A 29 3.18 0.99 -1.07
CA PHE A 29 2.19 0.94 -2.14
C PHE A 29 2.85 0.64 -3.47
N LYS A 30 2.21 -0.20 -4.28
CA LYS A 30 2.73 -0.67 -5.56
C LYS A 30 1.64 -0.70 -6.63
N LYS A 31 2.08 -0.60 -7.88
CA LYS A 31 1.30 -0.95 -9.06
C LYS A 31 1.90 -2.22 -9.65
N HIS A 32 1.09 -3.26 -9.73
CA HIS A 32 1.42 -4.49 -10.43
C HIS A 32 0.97 -4.37 -11.87
N ALA A 33 1.92 -4.15 -12.78
CA ALA A 33 1.67 -3.94 -14.19
C ALA A 33 1.69 -5.27 -14.96
N GLN A 34 0.66 -5.50 -15.76
CA GLN A 34 0.63 -6.55 -16.77
C GLN A 34 1.01 -5.94 -18.12
N VAL A 35 2.11 -6.45 -18.69
CA VAL A 35 2.74 -5.90 -19.89
C VAL A 35 2.67 -6.94 -21.00
N LYS A 36 2.02 -6.58 -22.12
CA LYS A 36 1.91 -7.45 -23.28
C LYS A 36 3.27 -7.67 -23.93
N LYS A 37 3.57 -8.92 -24.29
CA LYS A 37 4.71 -9.28 -25.15
C LYS A 37 4.21 -9.86 -26.46
N LEU A 38 5.14 -10.04 -27.41
CA LEU A 38 4.89 -10.77 -28.66
C LEU A 38 4.28 -12.15 -28.40
N ILE A 39 4.69 -12.81 -27.30
CA ILE A 39 4.11 -14.05 -26.81
C ILE A 39 3.86 -13.90 -25.30
N GLY A 40 2.59 -13.96 -24.91
CA GLY A 40 2.17 -13.91 -23.51
C GLY A 40 2.31 -12.54 -22.84
N HIS A 41 2.40 -12.56 -21.51
CA HIS A 41 2.45 -11.36 -20.67
C HIS A 41 3.64 -11.42 -19.72
N LYS A 42 4.22 -10.25 -19.43
CA LYS A 42 5.19 -10.06 -18.35
C LYS A 42 4.51 -9.25 -17.25
N THR A 43 4.63 -9.70 -16.02
CA THR A 43 4.20 -8.93 -14.86
C THR A 43 5.38 -8.19 -14.24
N GLN A 44 5.15 -6.97 -13.75
CA GLN A 44 6.15 -6.20 -13.04
C GLN A 44 5.53 -5.40 -11.89
N ASP A 45 6.01 -5.64 -10.67
CA ASP A 45 5.69 -4.80 -9.53
C ASP A 45 6.52 -3.50 -9.59
N VAL A 46 5.84 -2.37 -9.53
CA VAL A 46 6.46 -1.04 -9.46
C VAL A 46 6.12 -0.42 -8.11
N PRO A 47 7.10 -0.12 -7.25
CA PRO A 47 6.85 0.64 -6.03
C PRO A 47 6.45 2.07 -6.38
N VAL A 48 5.36 2.55 -5.78
CA VAL A 48 4.77 3.88 -6.01
C VAL A 48 5.01 4.81 -4.84
N SER A 49 5.05 4.27 -3.62
CA SER A 49 5.38 5.05 -2.43
C SER A 49 5.72 4.12 -1.28
N CYS A 50 6.41 4.69 -0.29
CA CYS A 50 6.69 4.00 0.95
C CYS A 50 6.51 4.95 2.12
N PHE A 51 5.77 4.52 3.14
CA PHE A 51 5.42 5.33 4.29
C PHE A 51 5.58 4.53 5.58
N MET A 52 5.76 5.26 6.68
CA MET A 52 5.37 4.74 7.99
C MET A 52 3.92 5.15 8.24
N THR A 53 3.06 4.18 8.52
CA THR A 53 1.62 4.39 8.68
C THR A 53 1.09 3.77 9.95
N ASN A 54 0.14 4.42 10.61
CA ASN A 54 -0.74 3.74 11.56
C ASN A 54 -1.91 3.12 10.79
N ILE A 55 -2.26 1.89 11.16
CA ILE A 55 -3.23 1.08 10.42
C ILE A 55 -4.53 0.98 11.22
N TYR A 56 -5.65 1.22 10.55
CA TYR A 56 -6.98 1.13 11.14
C TYR A 56 -7.89 0.29 10.24
N LEU A 57 -8.71 -0.55 10.86
CA LEU A 57 -9.69 -1.37 10.17
C LEU A 57 -11.05 -1.13 10.80
N THR A 58 -12.03 -0.75 9.99
CA THR A 58 -13.44 -0.71 10.37
C THR A 58 -14.19 -1.81 9.62
N ASN A 59 -15.48 -1.95 9.93
CA ASN A 59 -16.38 -2.80 9.14
C ASN A 59 -16.62 -2.28 7.71
N LYS A 60 -16.14 -1.09 7.33
CA LYS A 60 -16.36 -0.48 6.01
C LYS A 60 -15.10 -0.13 5.25
N ARG A 61 -14.00 0.19 5.95
CA ARG A 61 -12.76 0.71 5.35
C ARG A 61 -11.52 0.13 6.02
N PHE A 62 -10.50 -0.06 5.21
CA PHE A 62 -9.13 -0.25 5.65
C PHE A 62 -8.34 1.04 5.41
N MET A 63 -7.82 1.62 6.48
CA MET A 63 -7.34 2.99 6.50
C MET A 63 -5.90 3.08 6.99
N PHE A 64 -5.19 4.04 6.39
CA PHE A 64 -3.79 4.32 6.63
C PHE A 64 -3.65 5.78 7.01
N LEU A 65 -3.21 6.05 8.23
CA LEU A 65 -2.75 7.37 8.60
C LEU A 65 -1.27 7.48 8.25
N ILE A 66 -0.93 8.36 7.33
CA ILE A 66 0.44 8.57 6.89
C ILE A 66 1.16 9.41 7.95
N ILE A 67 2.17 8.83 8.59
CA ILE A 67 2.94 9.52 9.65
C ILE A 67 4.16 10.21 9.06
N ARG A 68 4.86 9.52 8.15
CA ARG A 68 5.97 10.10 7.38
C ARG A 68 6.26 9.31 6.13
N GLU A 69 6.78 9.99 5.12
CA GLU A 69 7.36 9.32 3.95
C GLU A 69 8.71 8.69 4.30
N VAL A 70 8.91 7.48 3.79
CA VAL A 70 10.21 6.82 3.78
C VAL A 70 10.64 6.75 2.33
N GLU A 71 11.57 7.60 1.92
CA GLU A 71 11.97 7.76 0.50
C GLU A 71 12.06 6.42 -0.25
N ALA A 72 11.20 6.24 -1.26
CA ALA A 72 11.33 5.13 -2.19
C ALA A 72 12.47 5.42 -3.15
N LEU A 73 13.68 4.93 -2.86
CA LEU A 73 14.87 5.22 -3.65
C LEU A 73 14.79 4.89 -5.14
N VAL A 74 13.98 3.89 -5.51
CA VAL A 74 13.75 3.56 -6.91
C VAL A 74 13.10 4.75 -7.62
N LEU A 75 12.15 5.42 -6.97
CA LEU A 75 11.48 6.61 -7.48
C LEU A 75 12.41 7.81 -7.54
N ARG A 76 13.20 8.05 -6.49
CA ARG A 76 14.22 9.11 -6.49
C ARG A 76 15.23 8.95 -7.62
N LYS A 77 15.72 7.73 -7.86
CA LYS A 77 16.62 7.43 -9.00
C LYS A 77 15.97 7.67 -10.37
N LYS A 78 14.64 7.65 -10.43
CA LYS A 78 13.84 7.95 -11.61
C LYS A 78 13.41 9.42 -11.68
N GLY A 79 13.91 10.27 -10.77
CA GLY A 79 13.61 11.71 -10.75
C GLY A 79 12.24 12.06 -10.21
N VAL A 80 11.55 11.11 -9.57
CA VAL A 80 10.26 11.37 -8.92
C VAL A 80 10.51 12.17 -7.63
N PRO A 81 9.89 13.35 -7.47
CA PRO A 81 10.05 14.17 -6.28
C PRO A 81 9.46 13.47 -5.04
N THR A 82 10.08 13.73 -3.89
CA THR A 82 9.55 13.37 -2.58
C THR A 82 8.19 14.03 -2.37
N LEU A 83 7.24 13.30 -1.79
CA LEU A 83 5.89 13.76 -1.55
C LEU A 83 5.84 14.64 -0.31
N THR A 84 5.86 15.95 -0.52
CA THR A 84 5.67 16.90 0.57
C THR A 84 4.19 17.04 0.92
N GLY A 85 3.87 17.21 2.21
CA GLY A 85 2.52 17.53 2.66
C GLY A 85 1.54 16.36 2.79
N LEU A 86 2.00 15.10 2.66
CA LEU A 86 1.16 13.92 2.93
C LEU A 86 1.16 13.47 4.39
N GLU A 87 2.08 13.97 5.21
CA GLU A 87 2.13 13.64 6.64
C GLU A 87 0.86 14.13 7.34
N GLY A 88 0.28 13.28 8.19
CA GLY A 88 -1.00 13.51 8.84
C GLY A 88 -2.23 13.26 7.97
N SER A 89 -2.05 12.93 6.68
CA SER A 89 -3.16 12.62 5.78
C SER A 89 -3.58 11.15 5.86
N TRP A 90 -4.80 10.89 5.38
CA TRP A 90 -5.38 9.55 5.32
C TRP A 90 -5.34 9.00 3.90
N TYR A 91 -5.15 7.69 3.80
CA TYR A 91 -5.46 6.91 2.62
C TYR A 91 -6.43 5.80 3.01
N GLU A 92 -7.48 5.60 2.23
CA GLU A 92 -8.60 4.75 2.64
C GLU A 92 -9.00 3.83 1.49
N ILE A 93 -9.13 2.55 1.81
CA ILE A 93 -9.55 1.50 0.89
C ILE A 93 -10.86 0.94 1.43
N PRO A 94 -12.01 1.14 0.75
CA PRO A 94 -13.24 0.46 1.11
C PRO A 94 -13.04 -1.05 1.13
N ILE A 95 -13.64 -1.76 2.08
CA ILE A 95 -13.51 -3.22 2.16
C ILE A 95 -14.03 -3.88 0.87
N SER A 96 -15.09 -3.33 0.27
CA SER A 96 -15.64 -3.77 -1.02
C SER A 96 -14.66 -3.66 -2.20
N ALA A 97 -13.64 -2.79 -2.10
CA ALA A 97 -12.62 -2.62 -3.12
C ALA A 97 -11.43 -3.57 -2.95
N ILE A 98 -11.32 -4.25 -1.80
CA ILE A 98 -10.26 -5.23 -1.55
C ILE A 98 -10.61 -6.53 -2.29
N ARG A 99 -9.68 -7.01 -3.11
CA ARG A 99 -9.85 -8.22 -3.93
C ARG A 99 -9.15 -9.44 -3.35
N SER A 100 -8.02 -9.25 -2.67
CA SER A 100 -7.31 -10.34 -2.00
C SER A 100 -6.44 -9.82 -0.88
N VAL A 101 -6.21 -10.65 0.14
CA VAL A 101 -5.28 -10.38 1.23
C VAL A 101 -4.48 -11.64 1.51
N GLU A 102 -3.17 -11.62 1.33
CA GLU A 102 -2.33 -12.80 1.49
C GLU A 102 -1.10 -12.54 2.38
N PRO A 103 -0.78 -13.45 3.32
CA PRO A 103 0.48 -13.41 4.03
C PRO A 103 1.59 -13.95 3.12
N VAL A 104 2.67 -13.20 2.98
CA VAL A 104 3.83 -13.54 2.16
C VAL A 104 5.09 -13.42 3.00
N HIS A 105 5.95 -14.43 2.93
CA HIS A 105 7.28 -14.37 3.52
C HIS A 105 8.28 -14.06 2.42
N ARG A 106 9.07 -12.99 2.59
CA ARG A 106 10.11 -12.62 1.60
C ARG A 106 11.47 -12.50 2.25
N GLU A 107 12.50 -12.96 1.55
CA GLU A 107 13.89 -12.73 1.96
C GLU A 107 14.23 -11.24 1.87
N VAL A 108 14.75 -10.67 2.96
CA VAL A 108 15.12 -9.25 3.04
C VAL A 108 16.16 -8.87 1.99
N LYS A 109 17.06 -9.80 1.65
CA LYS A 109 18.09 -9.60 0.61
C LYS A 109 17.52 -9.39 -0.79
N LYS A 110 16.32 -9.90 -1.07
CA LYS A 110 15.67 -9.80 -2.39
C LYS A 110 14.84 -8.54 -2.57
N VAL A 111 14.64 -7.73 -1.51
CA VAL A 111 13.87 -6.48 -1.57
C VAL A 111 14.76 -5.34 -1.13
N LYS A 112 15.44 -4.70 -2.08
CA LYS A 112 16.45 -3.65 -1.81
C LYS A 112 15.85 -2.44 -1.11
N GLU A 113 14.56 -2.18 -1.32
CA GLU A 113 13.79 -1.13 -0.70
C GLU A 113 13.65 -1.39 0.81
N LEU A 114 13.35 -2.63 1.24
CA LEU A 114 13.12 -2.98 2.65
C LEU A 114 14.32 -2.70 3.55
N LYS A 115 15.54 -2.99 3.07
CA LYS A 115 16.78 -2.78 3.82
C LYS A 115 17.00 -1.33 4.24
N LYS A 116 16.42 -0.38 3.51
CA LYS A 116 16.57 1.04 3.79
C LYS A 116 15.34 1.65 4.44
N ILE A 117 14.17 1.05 4.21
CA ILE A 117 12.93 1.45 4.88
C ILE A 117 13.00 1.12 6.38
N LEU A 118 13.61 -0.02 6.74
CA LEU A 118 13.86 -0.38 8.13
C LEU A 118 15.30 -0.84 8.34
N PRO A 119 16.15 0.02 8.93
CA PRO A 119 17.42 -0.41 9.50
C PRO A 119 17.24 -1.57 10.50
N SER A 120 16.12 -1.59 11.23
CA SER A 120 15.79 -2.66 12.19
C SER A 120 15.50 -4.03 11.56
N LEU A 121 15.24 -4.11 10.25
CA LEU A 121 15.05 -5.38 9.54
C LEU A 121 16.34 -5.88 8.85
N SER A 122 17.44 -5.12 8.93
CA SER A 122 18.69 -5.45 8.25
C SER A 122 19.33 -6.75 8.73
N ASP A 123 19.09 -7.12 9.99
CA ASP A 123 19.57 -8.37 10.59
C ASP A 123 18.64 -9.57 10.33
N GLN A 124 17.42 -9.32 9.86
CA GLN A 124 16.45 -10.38 9.58
C GLN A 124 16.74 -11.03 8.23
N LYS A 125 16.70 -12.37 8.17
CA LYS A 125 16.84 -13.11 6.90
C LYS A 125 15.58 -13.03 6.05
N THR A 126 14.42 -13.08 6.71
CA THR A 126 13.09 -13.07 6.11
C THR A 126 12.20 -12.10 6.86
N VAL A 127 11.23 -11.52 6.14
CA VAL A 127 10.19 -10.67 6.73
C VAL A 127 8.82 -11.19 6.33
N SER A 128 7.87 -11.05 7.26
CA SER A 128 6.46 -11.27 7.02
C SER A 128 5.85 -10.02 6.42
N ILE A 129 5.11 -10.19 5.34
CA ILE A 129 4.43 -9.13 4.60
C ILE A 129 2.97 -9.53 4.45
N VAL A 130 2.04 -8.63 4.75
CA VAL A 130 0.65 -8.78 4.33
C VAL A 130 0.47 -8.01 3.03
N GLU A 131 0.20 -8.73 1.95
CA GLU A 131 -0.06 -8.16 0.63
C GLU A 131 -1.56 -8.05 0.41
N ILE A 132 -2.01 -6.84 0.12
CA ILE A 132 -3.42 -6.50 -0.10
C ILE A 132 -3.54 -6.04 -1.55
N THR A 133 -4.40 -6.69 -2.32
CA THR A 133 -4.73 -6.30 -3.69
C THR A 133 -6.08 -5.61 -3.68
N TYR A 134 -6.21 -4.48 -4.37
CA TYR A 134 -7.44 -3.69 -4.36
C TYR A 134 -7.67 -2.88 -5.65
N GLU A 135 -8.90 -2.41 -5.81
CA GLU A 135 -9.31 -1.48 -6.87
C GLU A 135 -9.07 -0.03 -6.45
N GLY A 136 -8.18 0.65 -7.17
CA GLY A 136 -7.72 2.00 -6.81
C GLY A 136 -8.78 3.07 -6.99
N GLU A 137 -9.66 2.92 -7.98
CA GLU A 137 -10.70 3.90 -8.34
C GLU A 137 -11.65 4.21 -7.19
N ASN A 138 -11.89 3.21 -6.33
CA ASN A 138 -12.78 3.30 -5.17
C ASN A 138 -12.08 3.80 -3.89
N THR A 139 -10.78 4.07 -3.94
CA THR A 139 -10.05 4.59 -2.76
C THR A 139 -10.35 6.06 -2.52
N SER A 140 -9.94 6.58 -1.37
CA SER A 140 -10.06 8.01 -1.06
C SER A 140 -8.88 8.52 -0.22
N GLY A 141 -8.79 9.85 -0.09
CA GLY A 141 -7.74 10.55 0.64
C GLY A 141 -6.63 11.12 -0.25
N ASN A 142 -5.78 11.97 0.34
CA ASN A 142 -4.81 12.81 -0.40
C ASN A 142 -3.79 12.00 -1.21
N LEU A 143 -3.47 10.78 -0.77
CA LEU A 143 -2.54 9.92 -1.48
C LEU A 143 -3.12 9.35 -2.79
N LYS A 144 -4.45 9.26 -2.93
CA LYS A 144 -5.11 8.72 -4.12
C LYS A 144 -4.73 9.51 -5.37
N ASP A 145 -4.91 10.82 -5.33
CA ASP A 145 -4.69 11.69 -6.48
C ASP A 145 -3.24 11.59 -6.98
N TYR A 146 -2.30 11.44 -6.06
CA TYR A 146 -0.91 11.18 -6.41
C TYR A 146 -0.70 9.80 -7.06
N MET A 147 -1.26 8.74 -6.46
CA MET A 147 -1.14 7.37 -6.98
C MET A 147 -1.80 7.19 -8.36
N GLU A 148 -2.80 8.00 -8.68
CA GLU A 148 -3.51 7.99 -9.96
C GLU A 148 -2.84 8.88 -11.01
N SER A 149 -2.41 10.10 -10.65
CA SER A 149 -1.85 11.05 -11.63
C SER A 149 -0.45 10.69 -12.12
N MET A 150 0.43 10.21 -11.24
CA MET A 150 1.83 9.94 -11.59
C MET A 150 2.09 8.50 -12.02
N PHE A 151 1.25 7.57 -11.56
CA PHE A 151 1.44 6.12 -11.73
C PHE A 151 0.28 5.43 -12.42
N ASP A 152 -0.37 6.14 -13.34
CA ASP A 152 -1.20 5.52 -14.37
C ASP A 152 -0.34 4.75 -15.39
N ALA A 153 -0.99 4.15 -16.39
CA ALA A 153 -0.29 3.34 -17.39
C ALA A 153 0.74 4.16 -18.18
N GLN A 154 0.44 5.42 -18.50
CA GLN A 154 1.31 6.29 -19.28
C GLN A 154 2.52 6.77 -18.47
N GLY A 155 2.31 7.19 -17.23
CA GLY A 155 3.35 7.58 -16.29
C GLY A 155 4.30 6.42 -16.00
N LEU A 156 3.75 5.22 -15.76
CA LEU A 156 4.57 4.01 -15.59
C LEU A 156 5.35 3.64 -16.84
N ALA A 157 4.73 3.73 -18.03
CA ALA A 157 5.41 3.49 -19.29
C ALA A 157 6.61 4.43 -19.49
N GLY A 158 6.43 5.73 -19.23
CA GLY A 158 7.49 6.73 -19.34
C GLY A 158 8.62 6.55 -18.31
N MET A 159 8.29 6.27 -17.06
CA MET A 159 9.28 6.18 -15.97
C MET A 159 10.04 4.85 -15.96
N PHE A 160 9.37 3.75 -16.30
CA PHE A 160 9.88 2.39 -16.13
C PHE A 160 10.10 1.65 -17.45
N ASP A 161 9.96 2.31 -18.60
CA ASP A 161 10.09 1.73 -19.94
C ASP A 161 9.18 0.50 -20.12
N LEU A 162 7.95 0.59 -19.59
CA LEU A 162 6.93 -0.44 -19.71
C LEU A 162 6.09 -0.18 -20.96
N LYS A 163 6.43 -0.82 -22.07
CA LYS A 163 5.66 -0.70 -23.32
C LYS A 163 4.49 -1.68 -23.32
N ASN A 164 3.30 -1.24 -23.74
CA ASN A 164 2.08 -2.06 -23.83
C ASN A 164 1.57 -2.57 -22.47
N VAL A 165 1.40 -1.66 -21.51
CA VAL A 165 0.69 -1.97 -20.25
C VAL A 165 -0.79 -2.21 -20.57
N GLU A 166 -1.28 -3.41 -20.29
CA GLU A 166 -2.68 -3.81 -20.53
C GLU A 166 -3.53 -3.79 -19.25
N GLY A 167 -2.88 -3.82 -18.08
CA GLY A 167 -3.58 -3.77 -16.80
C GLY A 167 -2.68 -3.31 -15.66
N LEU A 168 -3.28 -2.60 -14.72
CA LEU A 168 -2.66 -2.15 -13.49
C LEU A 168 -3.49 -2.61 -12.30
N ILE A 169 -2.83 -3.31 -11.38
CA ILE A 169 -3.44 -3.77 -10.14
C ILE A 169 -2.78 -3.03 -8.99
N ASN A 170 -3.58 -2.45 -8.08
CA ASN A 170 -3.04 -1.75 -6.91
C ASN A 170 -2.75 -2.75 -5.81
N LYS A 171 -1.60 -2.56 -5.15
CA LYS A 171 -1.20 -3.38 -4.01
C LYS A 171 -0.69 -2.51 -2.86
N ALA A 172 -1.03 -2.90 -1.64
CA ALA A 172 -0.41 -2.40 -0.42
C ALA A 172 0.31 -3.56 0.28
N GLN A 173 1.54 -3.32 0.74
CA GLN A 173 2.33 -4.29 1.47
C GLN A 173 2.62 -3.77 2.88
N LEU A 174 2.08 -4.44 3.89
CA LEU A 174 2.33 -4.12 5.30
C LEU A 174 3.44 -5.02 5.80
N ILE A 175 4.53 -4.41 6.26
CA ILE A 175 5.74 -5.16 6.65
C ILE A 175 5.75 -5.32 8.16
N GLY A 176 5.98 -6.55 8.62
CA GLY A 176 6.09 -6.89 10.03
C GLY A 176 5.11 -7.97 10.43
N GLU A 177 5.56 -8.85 11.33
CA GLU A 177 4.83 -10.03 11.78
C GLU A 177 3.53 -9.68 12.51
N GLN A 178 3.51 -8.54 13.22
CA GLN A 178 2.32 -8.03 13.90
C GLN A 178 1.11 -7.85 12.98
N ASN A 179 1.35 -7.58 11.69
CA ASN A 179 0.30 -7.33 10.71
C ASN A 179 -0.39 -8.62 10.23
N VAL A 180 0.23 -9.80 10.41
CA VAL A 180 -0.33 -11.08 9.95
C VAL A 180 -1.70 -11.35 10.59
N THR A 181 -1.94 -10.82 11.80
CA THR A 181 -3.22 -10.89 12.50
C THR A 181 -4.38 -10.19 11.77
N LEU A 182 -4.09 -9.27 10.83
CA LEU A 182 -5.07 -8.60 9.99
C LEU A 182 -5.65 -9.52 8.91
N VAL A 183 -4.88 -10.52 8.46
CA VAL A 183 -5.27 -11.43 7.36
C VAL A 183 -6.61 -12.11 7.63
N PRO A 184 -6.81 -12.86 8.74
CA PRO A 184 -8.07 -13.53 8.98
C PRO A 184 -9.25 -12.56 9.16
N LYS A 185 -8.99 -11.38 9.75
CA LYS A 185 -10.02 -10.34 9.94
C LYS A 185 -10.50 -9.79 8.60
N LEU A 186 -9.56 -9.38 7.73
CA LEU A 186 -9.88 -8.88 6.40
C LEU A 186 -10.56 -9.96 5.56
N LYS A 187 -10.01 -11.18 5.51
CA LYS A 187 -10.62 -12.31 4.75
C LYS A 187 -12.06 -12.59 5.20
N GLY A 188 -12.34 -12.51 6.50
CA GLY A 188 -13.69 -12.69 7.04
C GLY A 188 -14.70 -11.61 6.60
N MET A 189 -14.24 -10.50 6.03
CA MET A 189 -15.10 -9.41 5.53
C MET A 189 -15.23 -9.41 4.00
N LEU A 190 -14.47 -10.23 3.26
CA LEU A 190 -14.49 -10.28 1.79
C LEU A 190 -15.55 -11.24 1.24
N ILE A 191 -16.68 -11.39 1.94
CA ILE A 191 -17.74 -12.34 1.60
C ILE A 191 -18.52 -11.88 0.37
#